data_AF-O54301-F1
#
_entry.id   AF-O54301-F1
#
_cell.length_a   1.000
_cell.length_b   1.000
_cell.length_c   1.000
_cell.angle_alpha   90.00
_cell.angle_beta   90.00
_cell.angle_gamma   90.00
#
_symmetry.space_group_name_H-M   'P 1'
#
loop_
_entity.id
_entity.type
_entity.pdbx_description
1 polymer ?
#
loop_
_entity_poly.entity_id
_entity_poly.type
_entity_poly.pdbx_seq_one_letter_code
_entity_poly.pdbx_strand_id
1 'polypeptide(L)'
;IRDQLMNLANSTDGNGRYIFAGYKTEAAPFDQATGGYHGGEKSVTQQVDSARTVVIGHTGAQIFNSITSNAVPEPDGSDSEKNLFVMLDTAIAALKTPVEGNDVEKEKAAAAIDKTNRGLKNSLNNVLTVRAELGTQLSELSTLDSLGSDRALGQKLQMSNLVDVDWDSVISSYVMQQAALQASYKTFTDMQGMSLFQLNR
;
A
#
# COMPACT_ATOMS: atom_id res chain seq x y z
N ILE A 1 -1.52 25.65 14.62
CA ILE A 1 -0.44 24.75 14.12
C ILE A 1 -0.33 23.49 14.98
N ARG A 2 0.03 23.58 16.28
CA ARG A 2 0.14 22.39 17.16
C ARG A 2 -1.10 21.49 17.12
N ASP A 3 -2.28 22.05 17.29
CA ASP A 3 -3.54 21.27 17.22
C ASP A 3 -3.86 20.76 15.81
N GLN A 4 -3.44 21.46 14.76
CA GLN A 4 -3.63 21.00 13.38
C GLN A 4 -2.77 19.77 13.10
N LEU A 5 -1.52 19.78 13.56
CA LEU A 5 -0.63 18.62 13.48
C LEU A 5 -1.13 17.47 14.36
N MET A 6 -1.71 17.76 15.52
CA MET A 6 -2.32 16.75 16.39
C MET A 6 -3.50 16.06 15.69
N ASN A 7 -4.39 16.85 15.08
CA ASN A 7 -5.50 16.30 14.30
C ASN A 7 -5.01 15.47 13.10
N LEU A 8 -3.92 15.89 12.45
CA LEU A 8 -3.29 15.10 11.40
C LEU A 8 -2.75 13.77 11.94
N ALA A 9 -2.04 13.80 13.06
CA ALA A 9 -1.48 12.59 13.68
C ALA A 9 -2.55 11.63 14.23
N ASN A 10 -3.75 12.14 14.52
CA ASN A 10 -4.95 11.38 14.88
C ASN A 10 -5.92 11.22 13.70
N SER A 11 -5.44 11.28 12.45
CA SER A 11 -6.30 11.06 11.28
C SER A 11 -6.76 9.60 11.15
N THR A 12 -7.96 9.43 10.60
CA THR A 12 -8.58 8.12 10.33
C THR A 12 -8.72 7.86 8.83
N ASP A 13 -8.84 6.59 8.46
CA ASP A 13 -9.23 6.17 7.10
C ASP A 13 -10.74 6.37 6.87
N GLY A 14 -11.22 5.97 5.69
CA GLY A 14 -12.65 6.03 5.33
C GLY A 14 -13.56 5.14 6.17
N ASN A 15 -13.00 4.24 6.99
CA ASN A 15 -13.73 3.35 7.90
C ASN A 15 -13.62 3.82 9.37
N GLY A 16 -13.04 5.00 9.62
CA GLY A 16 -12.84 5.54 10.96
C GLY A 16 -11.68 4.91 11.75
N ARG A 17 -10.80 4.15 11.08
CA ARG A 17 -9.63 3.53 11.71
C ARG A 17 -8.44 4.47 11.70
N TYR A 18 -7.77 4.64 12.84
CA TYR A 18 -6.62 5.53 12.94
C TYR A 18 -5.42 5.03 12.12
N ILE A 19 -4.97 5.84 11.15
CA ILE A 19 -3.96 5.41 10.15
C ILE A 19 -2.53 5.34 10.72
N PHE A 20 -2.27 6.06 11.80
CA PHE A 20 -0.95 6.11 12.47
C PHE A 20 -0.92 5.28 13.76
N ALA A 21 -1.95 4.47 14.04
CA ALA A 21 -2.03 3.66 15.24
C ALA A 21 -1.42 2.25 15.10
N GLY A 22 -0.77 1.95 13.96
CA GLY A 22 -0.32 0.58 13.66
C GLY A 22 -1.53 -0.37 13.65
N TYR A 23 -1.43 -1.51 14.33
CA TYR A 23 -2.55 -2.44 14.48
C TYR A 23 -3.59 -2.04 15.55
N LYS A 24 -3.35 -0.99 16.36
CA LYS A 24 -4.29 -0.52 17.40
C LYS A 24 -5.24 0.54 16.86
N THR A 25 -5.97 0.22 15.79
CA THR A 25 -6.70 1.22 14.99
C THR A 25 -7.98 1.79 15.61
N GLU A 26 -8.42 1.26 16.75
CA GLU A 26 -9.72 1.61 17.38
C GLU A 26 -9.64 2.82 18.34
N ALA A 27 -8.43 3.27 18.68
CA ALA A 27 -8.21 4.38 19.60
C ALA A 27 -7.21 5.39 19.02
N ALA A 28 -7.38 6.66 19.40
CA ALA A 28 -6.52 7.74 18.95
C ALA A 28 -5.05 7.44 19.34
N PRO A 29 -4.10 7.46 18.40
CA PRO A 29 -2.71 7.12 18.67
C PRO A 29 -1.97 8.18 19.48
N PHE A 30 -2.41 9.44 19.46
CA PHE A 30 -1.80 10.53 20.23
C PHE A 30 -2.76 11.13 21.23
N ASP A 31 -2.29 11.31 22.47
CA ASP A 31 -3.01 12.04 23.49
C ASP A 31 -3.08 13.54 23.17
N GLN A 32 -4.27 14.11 23.19
CA GLN A 32 -4.50 15.50 22.78
C GLN A 32 -3.79 16.51 23.70
N ALA A 33 -3.64 16.20 24.99
CA ALA A 33 -3.09 17.13 25.97
C ALA A 33 -1.56 17.09 25.96
N THR A 34 -0.97 15.90 26.03
CA THR A 34 0.46 15.66 26.23
C THR A 34 1.22 15.37 24.94
N GLY A 35 0.53 14.97 23.87
CA GLY A 35 1.16 14.45 22.66
C GLY A 35 1.86 13.10 22.84
N GLY A 36 1.56 12.39 23.93
CA GLY A 36 2.04 11.03 24.18
C GLY A 36 1.50 10.04 23.13
N TYR A 37 2.37 9.15 22.65
CA TYR A 37 1.97 8.10 21.70
C TYR A 37 1.51 6.83 22.43
N HIS A 38 0.33 6.34 22.06
CA HIS A 38 -0.30 5.15 22.66
C HIS A 38 -0.72 4.09 21.62
N GLY A 39 -0.36 4.27 20.35
CA GLY A 39 -0.64 3.33 19.27
C GLY A 39 0.15 2.02 19.36
N GLY A 40 0.13 1.26 18.26
CA GLY A 40 0.89 0.03 18.09
C GLY A 40 2.34 0.30 17.70
N GLU A 41 3.25 -0.61 18.08
CA GLU A 41 4.69 -0.49 17.78
C GLU A 41 5.06 -1.04 16.40
N LYS A 42 4.19 -1.87 15.83
CA LYS A 42 4.43 -2.51 14.53
C LYS A 42 3.73 -1.73 13.43
N SER A 43 4.49 -1.41 12.38
CA SER A 43 3.95 -0.91 11.12
C SER A 43 3.00 -1.94 10.52
N VAL A 44 1.96 -1.49 9.84
CA VAL A 44 1.01 -2.37 9.16
C VAL A 44 1.66 -2.83 7.87
N THR A 45 1.70 -4.14 7.67
CA THR A 45 2.30 -4.75 6.48
C THR A 45 1.28 -5.58 5.71
N GLN A 46 1.40 -5.59 4.38
CA GLN A 46 0.55 -6.36 3.48
C GLN A 46 1.41 -7.19 2.53
N GLN A 47 1.03 -8.46 2.35
CA GLN A 47 1.62 -9.31 1.33
C GLN A 47 1.07 -8.91 -0.04
N VAL A 48 1.97 -8.68 -1.00
CA VAL A 48 1.66 -8.15 -2.35
C VAL A 48 2.12 -9.07 -3.47
N ASP A 49 2.95 -10.08 -3.17
CA ASP A 49 3.23 -11.24 -4.01
C ASP A 49 3.48 -12.46 -3.09
N SER A 50 3.49 -13.66 -3.67
CA SER A 50 3.80 -14.96 -3.03
C SER A 50 4.99 -14.94 -2.06
N ALA A 51 6.00 -14.09 -2.30
CA ALA A 51 7.19 -13.99 -1.47
C ALA A 51 7.49 -12.57 -0.95
N ARG A 52 6.59 -11.59 -1.14
CA ARG A 52 6.89 -10.19 -0.82
C ARG A 52 5.83 -9.50 0.01
N THR A 53 6.28 -8.82 1.05
CA THR A 53 5.48 -8.01 1.98
C THR A 53 5.96 -6.57 1.93
N VAL A 54 5.01 -5.63 1.91
CA VAL A 54 5.25 -4.17 1.86
C VAL A 54 4.61 -3.53 3.09
N VAL A 55 5.24 -2.48 3.62
CA VAL A 55 4.66 -1.65 4.68
C VAL A 55 3.60 -0.75 4.04
N ILE A 56 2.37 -0.81 4.53
CA ILE A 56 1.25 0.00 4.03
C ILE A 56 0.80 1.08 5.04
N GLY A 57 1.36 1.07 6.25
CA GLY A 57 1.09 2.08 7.27
C GLY A 57 2.21 2.18 8.28
N HIS A 58 2.88 3.32 8.31
CA HIS A 58 3.85 3.64 9.36
C HIS A 58 3.13 4.04 10.66
N THR A 59 3.77 3.74 11.79
CA THR A 59 3.25 4.14 13.10
C THR A 59 3.46 5.63 13.32
N GLY A 60 2.60 6.24 14.13
CA GLY A 60 2.74 7.63 14.55
C GLY A 60 4.05 7.87 15.27
N ALA A 61 4.53 6.90 16.06
CA ALA A 61 5.84 6.99 16.70
C ALA A 61 6.98 7.17 15.67
N GLN A 62 6.96 6.40 14.58
CA GLN A 62 7.96 6.50 13.52
C GLN A 62 7.92 7.86 12.80
N ILE A 63 6.78 8.55 12.76
CA ILE A 63 6.63 9.82 12.02
C ILE A 63 6.83 11.04 12.93
N PHE A 64 6.21 11.05 14.10
CA PHE A 64 6.09 12.23 14.98
C PHE A 64 6.86 12.11 16.30
N ASN A 65 7.39 10.93 16.63
CA ASN A 65 8.14 10.67 17.87
C ASN A 65 9.50 10.00 17.60
N SER A 66 10.14 10.41 16.51
CA SER A 66 11.42 9.86 16.05
C SER A 66 12.23 10.94 15.33
N ILE A 67 13.55 10.78 15.37
CA ILE A 67 14.51 11.57 14.63
C ILE A 67 15.45 10.64 13.88
N THR A 68 15.97 11.11 12.75
CA THR A 68 16.92 10.35 11.93
C THR A 68 18.30 10.32 12.55
N SER A 69 19.17 9.41 12.10
CA SER A 69 20.55 9.30 12.58
C SER A 69 21.42 10.52 12.25
N ASN A 70 21.04 11.31 11.24
CA ASN A 70 21.69 12.58 10.87
C ASN A 70 21.00 13.81 11.49
N ALA A 71 20.28 13.63 12.61
CA ALA A 71 19.70 14.74 13.36
C ALA A 71 20.78 15.74 13.80
N VAL A 72 20.43 17.02 13.78
CA VAL A 72 21.26 18.09 14.35
C VAL A 72 21.26 17.92 15.87
N PRO A 73 22.42 17.66 16.51
CA PRO A 73 22.51 17.44 17.94
C PRO A 73 22.30 18.75 18.72
N GLU A 74 21.99 18.63 20.01
CA GLU A 74 21.96 19.80 20.89
C GLU A 74 23.39 20.30 21.18
N PRO A 75 23.62 21.63 21.23
CA PRO A 75 24.96 22.20 21.44
C PRO A 75 25.62 21.80 22.76
N ASP A 76 24.81 21.50 23.78
CA ASP A 76 25.23 21.08 25.12
C ASP A 76 25.50 19.57 25.22
N GLY A 77 25.28 18.81 24.13
CA GLY A 77 25.41 17.36 24.10
C GLY A 77 24.25 16.61 24.78
N SER A 78 23.18 17.31 25.17
CA SER A 78 21.97 16.67 25.70
C SER A 78 21.19 15.91 24.62
N ASP A 79 20.33 14.98 25.06
CA ASP A 79 19.44 14.28 24.14
C ASP A 79 18.49 15.26 23.43
N SER A 80 18.41 15.13 22.11
CA SER A 80 17.40 15.81 21.31
C SER A 80 16.01 15.29 21.65
N GLU A 81 15.06 16.22 21.80
CA GLU A 81 13.64 15.87 21.84
C GLU A 81 13.26 15.14 20.54
N LYS A 82 12.41 14.12 20.64
CA LYS A 82 11.95 13.33 19.49
C LYS A 82 10.48 13.56 19.18
N ASN A 83 9.71 13.96 20.18
CA ASN A 83 8.28 14.19 20.07
C ASN A 83 7.99 15.60 19.54
N LEU A 84 7.44 15.67 18.33
CA LEU A 84 7.07 16.92 17.67
C LEU A 84 6.12 17.78 18.53
N PHE A 85 5.20 17.16 19.25
CA PHE A 85 4.21 17.87 20.06
C PHE A 85 4.86 18.46 21.32
N VAL A 86 5.77 17.73 21.96
CA VAL A 86 6.54 18.23 23.11
C VAL A 86 7.43 19.40 22.70
N MET A 87 8.04 19.36 21.51
CA MET A 87 8.82 20.49 20.97
C MET A 87 7.96 21.75 20.81
N LEU A 88 6.75 21.59 20.28
CA LEU A 88 5.81 22.70 20.06
C LEU A 88 5.27 23.23 21.38
N ASP A 89 4.94 22.36 22.34
CA ASP A 89 4.46 22.73 23.66
C ASP A 89 5.53 23.48 24.45
N THR A 90 6.80 23.05 24.34
CA THR A 90 7.96 23.73 24.92
C THR A 90 8.11 25.15 24.36
N ALA A 91 7.99 25.32 23.03
CA ALA A 91 8.05 26.65 22.41
C ALA A 91 6.85 27.53 22.81
N ILE A 92 5.63 26.96 22.85
CA ILE A 92 4.44 27.69 23.29
C ILE A 92 4.60 28.16 24.74
N ALA A 93 5.12 27.31 25.62
CA ALA A 93 5.39 27.66 27.02
C ALA A 93 6.42 28.78 27.11
N ALA A 94 7.54 28.67 26.39
CA ALA A 94 8.59 29.70 26.36
C ALA A 94 8.07 31.05 25.87
N LEU A 95 7.20 31.05 24.84
CA LEU A 95 6.60 32.28 24.30
C LEU A 95 5.55 32.91 25.22
N LYS A 96 4.98 32.14 26.15
CA LYS A 96 4.00 32.64 27.14
C LYS A 96 4.66 33.21 28.40
N THR A 97 5.91 32.87 28.66
CA THR A 97 6.66 33.38 29.82
C THR A 97 7.00 34.85 29.61
N PRO A 98 6.59 35.77 30.51
CA PRO A 98 7.01 37.16 30.44
C PRO A 98 8.52 37.30 30.67
N VAL A 99 9.21 38.01 29.77
CA VAL A 99 10.67 38.19 29.80
C VAL A 99 11.11 39.63 30.12
N GLU A 100 10.16 40.52 30.41
CA GLU A 100 10.45 41.93 30.67
C GLU A 100 11.23 42.09 31.99
N GLY A 101 12.36 42.80 31.92
CA GLY A 101 13.22 43.07 33.08
C GLY A 101 13.93 41.83 33.66
N ASN A 102 13.88 40.68 32.99
CA ASN A 102 14.48 39.44 33.46
C ASN A 102 15.36 38.79 32.37
N ASP A 103 16.65 39.11 32.40
CA ASP A 103 17.63 38.61 31.42
C ASP A 103 17.77 37.08 31.46
N VAL A 104 17.59 36.46 32.62
CA VAL A 104 17.66 34.99 32.78
C VAL A 104 16.50 34.31 32.05
N GLU A 105 15.28 34.82 32.22
CA GLU A 105 14.10 34.25 31.53
C GLU A 105 14.14 34.53 30.02
N LYS A 106 14.71 35.67 29.61
CA LYS A 106 14.96 35.97 28.20
C LYS A 106 15.92 34.96 27.56
N GLU A 107 17.02 34.64 28.23
CA GLU A 107 17.99 33.65 27.75
C GLU A 107 17.38 32.24 27.68
N LYS A 108 16.62 31.83 28.70
CA LYS A 108 15.88 30.54 28.70
C LYS A 108 14.88 30.46 27.55
N ALA A 109 14.11 31.52 27.30
CA ALA A 109 13.14 31.55 26.22
C ALA A 109 13.82 31.44 24.85
N ALA A 110 14.94 32.15 24.65
CA ALA A 110 15.74 32.05 23.43
C ALA A 110 16.28 30.62 23.22
N ALA A 111 16.87 30.01 24.26
CA ALA A 111 17.38 28.64 24.20
C ALA A 111 16.28 27.61 23.89
N ALA A 112 15.08 27.78 24.46
CA ALA A 112 13.93 26.91 24.19
C ALA A 112 13.47 27.01 22.72
N ILE A 113 13.38 28.22 22.17
CA ILE A 113 13.02 28.45 20.77
C ILE A 113 14.08 27.85 19.83
N ASP A 114 15.36 28.02 20.14
CA ASP A 114 16.46 27.45 19.36
C ASP A 114 16.44 25.92 19.38
N LYS A 115 16.17 25.32 20.55
CA LYS A 115 15.99 23.87 20.69
C LYS A 115 14.80 23.38 19.88
N THR A 116 13.67 24.07 19.93
CA THR A 116 12.51 23.73 19.09
C THR A 116 12.83 23.88 17.61
N ASN A 117 13.58 24.90 17.17
CA ASN A 117 13.94 25.06 15.76
C ASN A 117 14.79 23.87 15.25
N ARG A 118 15.77 23.42 16.04
CA ARG A 118 16.55 22.20 15.75
C ARG A 118 15.66 20.96 15.72
N GLY A 119 14.83 20.78 16.75
CA GLY A 119 13.88 19.68 16.84
C GLY A 119 12.93 19.60 15.63
N LEU A 120 12.36 20.73 15.21
CA LEU A 120 11.48 20.81 14.04
C LEU A 120 12.20 20.47 12.74
N LYS A 121 13.46 20.87 12.58
CA LYS A 121 14.28 20.45 11.42
C LYS A 121 14.52 18.95 11.42
N ASN A 122 14.81 18.36 12.58
CA ASN A 122 15.01 16.93 12.73
C ASN A 122 13.72 16.14 12.46
N SER A 123 12.58 16.62 12.96
CA SER A 123 11.26 16.03 12.69
C SER A 123 10.89 16.14 11.20
N LEU A 124 11.16 17.27 10.56
CA LEU A 124 10.95 17.42 9.11
C LEU A 124 11.79 16.42 8.31
N ASN A 125 13.06 16.24 8.66
CA ASN A 125 13.93 15.25 8.02
C ASN A 125 13.36 13.82 8.19
N ASN A 126 12.83 13.50 9.37
CA ASN A 126 12.17 12.22 9.61
C ASN A 126 10.93 12.02 8.71
N VAL A 127 10.06 13.02 8.61
CA VAL A 127 8.89 12.98 7.71
C VAL A 127 9.30 12.83 6.25
N LEU A 128 10.34 13.54 5.81
CA LEU A 128 10.88 13.43 4.45
C LEU A 128 11.45 12.03 4.19
N THR A 129 12.11 11.43 5.17
CA THR A 129 12.62 10.05 5.10
C THR A 129 11.49 9.05 4.91
N VAL A 130 10.45 9.12 5.76
CA VAL A 130 9.26 8.27 5.62
C VAL A 130 8.58 8.47 4.27
N ARG A 131 8.47 9.71 3.80
CA ARG A 131 7.89 10.02 2.48
C ARG A 131 8.72 9.45 1.32
N ALA A 132 10.05 9.46 1.44
CA ALA A 132 10.93 8.86 0.44
C ALA A 132 10.77 7.33 0.40
N GLU A 133 10.68 6.68 1.57
CA GLU A 133 10.39 5.24 1.69
C GLU A 133 9.04 4.88 1.07
N LEU A 134 7.98 5.64 1.34
CA LEU A 134 6.68 5.46 0.68
C LEU A 134 6.78 5.61 -0.84
N GLY A 135 7.61 6.55 -1.32
CA GLY A 135 7.85 6.73 -2.75
C GLY A 135 8.49 5.51 -3.42
N THR A 136 9.47 4.88 -2.77
CA THR A 136 10.09 3.65 -3.29
C THR A 136 9.11 2.50 -3.28
N GLN A 137 8.32 2.36 -2.21
CA GLN A 137 7.26 1.35 -2.11
C GLN A 137 6.19 1.51 -3.19
N LEU A 138 5.74 2.73 -3.49
CA LEU A 138 4.77 2.99 -4.57
C LEU A 138 5.32 2.62 -5.95
N SER A 139 6.59 2.92 -6.22
CA SER A 139 7.26 2.49 -7.47
C SER A 139 7.31 0.96 -7.56
N GLU A 140 7.61 0.32 -6.44
CA GLU A 140 7.63 -1.14 -6.31
C GLU A 140 6.25 -1.77 -6.55
N LEU A 141 5.17 -1.15 -6.04
CA LEU A 141 3.80 -1.59 -6.23
C LEU A 141 3.35 -1.43 -7.69
N SER A 142 3.71 -0.32 -8.34
CA SER A 142 3.43 -0.10 -9.78
C SER A 142 4.09 -1.19 -10.64
N THR A 143 5.32 -1.59 -10.30
CA THR A 143 6.03 -2.67 -10.99
C THR A 143 5.33 -4.01 -10.79
N LEU A 144 4.85 -4.30 -9.57
CA LEU A 144 4.11 -5.52 -9.28
C LEU A 144 2.75 -5.57 -10.00
N ASP A 145 2.06 -4.43 -10.13
CA ASP A 145 0.79 -4.33 -10.84
C ASP A 145 0.93 -4.65 -12.33
N SER A 146 1.95 -4.09 -12.99
CA SER A 146 2.29 -4.43 -14.38
C SER A 146 2.61 -5.91 -14.54
N LEU A 147 3.43 -6.48 -13.65
CA LEU A 147 3.78 -7.90 -13.67
C LEU A 147 2.55 -8.80 -13.44
N GLY A 148 1.63 -8.38 -12.58
CA GLY A 148 0.35 -9.05 -12.35
C GLY A 148 -0.51 -9.08 -13.61
N SER A 149 -0.60 -7.96 -14.32
CA SER A 149 -1.32 -7.86 -15.60
C SER A 149 -0.71 -8.76 -16.69
N ASP A 150 0.61 -8.81 -16.81
CA ASP A 150 1.30 -9.69 -17.76
C ASP A 150 1.07 -11.17 -17.44
N ARG A 151 1.12 -11.55 -16.16
CA ARG A 151 0.81 -12.91 -15.70
C ARG A 151 -0.63 -13.28 -16.03
N ALA A 152 -1.59 -12.37 -15.80
CA ALA A 152 -2.99 -12.60 -16.12
C ALA A 152 -3.20 -12.79 -17.63
N LEU A 153 -2.53 -12.00 -18.48
CA LEU A 153 -2.57 -12.17 -19.93
C LEU A 153 -1.97 -13.52 -20.36
N GLY A 154 -0.79 -13.88 -19.83
CA GLY A 154 -0.14 -15.15 -20.12
C GLY A 154 -1.01 -16.35 -19.73
N GLN A 155 -1.64 -16.32 -18.55
CA GLN A 155 -2.58 -17.36 -18.11
C GLN A 155 -3.82 -17.42 -19.00
N LYS A 156 -4.34 -16.27 -19.45
CA LYS A 156 -5.46 -16.22 -20.40
C LYS A 156 -5.09 -16.84 -21.75
N LEU A 157 -3.89 -16.57 -22.27
CA LEU A 157 -3.38 -17.18 -23.51
C LEU A 157 -3.15 -18.68 -23.35
N GLN A 158 -2.62 -19.14 -22.22
CA GLN A 158 -2.47 -20.57 -21.94
C GLN A 158 -3.82 -21.28 -21.88
N MET A 159 -4.81 -20.67 -21.24
CA MET A 159 -6.18 -21.20 -21.20
C MET A 159 -6.82 -21.22 -22.59
N SER A 160 -6.70 -20.14 -23.34
CA SER A 160 -7.15 -20.00 -24.73
C SER A 160 -6.53 -21.11 -25.60
N ASN A 161 -5.20 -21.31 -25.55
CA ASN A 161 -4.55 -22.39 -26.30
C ASN A 161 -4.99 -23.82 -25.90
N LEU A 162 -5.49 -24.01 -24.67
CA LEU A 162 -5.92 -25.33 -24.17
C LEU A 162 -7.40 -25.61 -24.46
N VAL A 163 -8.24 -24.57 -24.46
CA VAL A 163 -9.71 -24.69 -24.52
C VAL A 163 -10.28 -24.24 -25.85
N ASP A 164 -9.60 -23.34 -26.57
CA ASP A 164 -10.11 -22.80 -27.83
C ASP A 164 -10.13 -23.90 -28.89
N VAL A 165 -11.27 -23.97 -29.55
CA VAL A 165 -11.52 -24.92 -30.62
C VAL A 165 -10.71 -24.51 -31.83
N ASP A 166 -9.86 -25.41 -32.33
CA ASP A 166 -9.24 -25.25 -33.65
C ASP A 166 -10.33 -25.39 -34.73
N TRP A 167 -10.91 -24.25 -35.12
CA TRP A 167 -12.00 -24.18 -36.09
C TRP A 167 -11.63 -24.81 -37.44
N ASP A 168 -10.35 -24.77 -37.84
CA ASP A 168 -9.90 -25.37 -39.10
C ASP A 168 -9.99 -26.90 -39.04
N SER A 169 -9.56 -27.49 -37.92
CA SER A 169 -9.71 -28.93 -37.65
C SER A 169 -11.17 -29.34 -37.46
N VAL A 170 -11.98 -28.51 -36.79
CA VAL A 170 -13.41 -28.79 -36.59
C VAL A 170 -14.20 -28.72 -37.89
N ILE A 171 -13.91 -27.75 -38.77
CA ILE A 171 -14.55 -27.68 -40.08
C ILE A 171 -14.16 -28.89 -40.94
N SER A 172 -12.86 -29.27 -40.96
CA SER A 172 -12.38 -30.42 -41.71
C SER A 172 -13.02 -31.73 -41.23
N SER A 173 -13.03 -31.97 -39.90
CA SER A 173 -13.67 -33.14 -39.31
C SER A 173 -15.18 -33.17 -39.53
N TYR A 174 -15.85 -32.01 -39.44
CA TYR A 174 -17.26 -31.88 -39.76
C TYR A 174 -17.57 -32.21 -41.22
N VAL A 175 -16.77 -31.72 -42.18
CA VAL A 175 -16.92 -32.03 -43.61
C VAL A 175 -16.67 -33.51 -43.87
N MET A 176 -15.65 -34.11 -43.25
CA MET A 176 -15.40 -35.55 -43.35
C MET A 176 -16.57 -36.37 -42.78
N GLN A 177 -17.12 -35.98 -41.63
CA GLN A 177 -18.30 -36.64 -41.05
C GLN A 177 -19.53 -36.50 -41.94
N GLN A 178 -19.75 -35.32 -42.55
CA GLN A 178 -20.84 -35.09 -43.49
C GLN A 178 -20.69 -35.96 -44.74
N ALA A 179 -19.48 -36.07 -45.29
CA ALA A 179 -19.20 -36.94 -46.44
C ALA A 179 -19.41 -38.42 -46.09
N ALA A 180 -18.94 -38.86 -44.93
CA ALA A 180 -19.15 -40.22 -44.43
C ALA A 180 -20.63 -40.53 -44.20
N LEU A 181 -21.41 -39.57 -43.68
CA LEU A 181 -22.85 -39.70 -43.49
C LEU A 181 -23.59 -39.82 -44.83
N GLN A 182 -23.25 -38.99 -45.82
CA GLN A 182 -23.82 -39.09 -47.17
C GLN A 182 -23.48 -40.42 -47.84
N ALA A 183 -22.23 -40.89 -47.70
CA ALA A 183 -21.81 -42.20 -48.19
C ALA A 183 -22.56 -43.35 -47.50
N SER A 184 -22.80 -43.22 -46.19
CA SER A 184 -23.60 -44.19 -45.41
C SER A 184 -25.06 -44.22 -45.87
N TYR A 185 -25.67 -43.06 -46.13
CA TYR A 185 -27.01 -43.00 -46.71
C TYR A 185 -27.05 -43.62 -48.11
N LYS A 186 -26.06 -43.32 -48.95
CA LYS A 186 -25.98 -43.88 -50.30
C LYS A 186 -25.84 -45.40 -50.28
N THR A 187 -24.89 -45.93 -49.52
CA THR A 187 -24.70 -47.39 -49.36
C THR A 187 -25.93 -48.07 -48.76
N PHE A 188 -26.61 -47.44 -47.79
CA PHE A 188 -27.87 -47.94 -47.25
C PHE A 188 -28.99 -47.99 -48.32
N THR A 189 -29.17 -46.93 -49.11
CA THR A 189 -30.16 -46.92 -50.21
C THR A 189 -29.83 -47.94 -51.31
N ASP A 190 -28.54 -48.12 -51.62
CA ASP A 190 -28.09 -49.07 -52.64
C ASP A 190 -28.31 -50.52 -52.16
N MET A 191 -28.04 -50.83 -50.88
CA MET A 191 -28.37 -52.12 -50.28
C MET A 191 -29.88 -52.39 -50.24
N GLN A 192 -30.71 -51.38 -49.88
CA GLN A 192 -32.17 -51.51 -49.92
C GLN A 192 -32.68 -51.77 -51.35
N GLY A 193 -32.15 -51.06 -52.35
CA GLY A 193 -32.49 -51.27 -53.76
C GLY A 193 -32.11 -52.68 -54.23
N MET A 194 -30.89 -53.13 -53.97
CA MET A 194 -30.43 -54.47 -54.32
C MET A 194 -31.25 -55.58 -53.64
N SER A 195 -31.64 -55.39 -52.36
CA SER A 195 -32.49 -56.34 -51.63
C SER A 195 -33.89 -56.48 -52.27
N LEU A 196 -34.50 -55.38 -52.71
CA LEU A 196 -35.80 -55.39 -53.39
C LEU A 196 -35.74 -56.02 -54.79
N PHE A 197 -34.62 -55.89 -55.52
CA PHE A 197 -34.43 -56.57 -56.80
C PHE A 197 -34.09 -58.06 -56.67
N GLN A 198 -33.52 -58.49 -55.53
CA GLN A 198 -33.26 -59.91 -55.26
C GLN A 198 -34.48 -60.65 -54.71
N LEU A 199 -35.45 -59.97 -54.10
CA LEU A 199 -36.71 -60.55 -53.62
C LEU A 199 -37.79 -60.75 -54.70
N ASN A 200 -37.56 -60.26 -55.93
CA ASN A 200 -38.54 -60.29 -57.03
C ASN A 200 -38.11 -61.22 -58.20
N ARG A 201 -37.39 -62.30 -57.90
CA ARG A 201 -37.16 -63.41 -58.84
C ARG A 201 -37.87 -64.68 -58.41
#